data_AF-A0A9X4KU31-F1
#
_entry.id   AF-A0A9X4KU31-F1
#
_cell.length_a   1.000
_cell.length_b   1.000
_cell.length_c   1.000
_cell.angle_alpha   90.00
_cell.angle_beta   90.00
_cell.angle_gamma   90.00
#
_symmetry.space_group_name_H-M   'P 1'
#
loop_
_entity.id
_entity.type
_entity.pdbx_description
1 polymer ?
#
loop_
_entity_poly.entity_id
_entity_poly.type
_entity_poly.pdbx_seq_one_letter_code
_entity_poly.pdbx_strand_id
1 'polypeptide(L)'
;MTDRERGMNAVKKYVAAVMLWIFALSPAAGYAAAPFELAVSAKEVLRGGTITLSGTGAGSGAQVALKIVSPAKTTFYVDVLTAANGSYAKTLTIPSDPDLAPYGTYTVIAGYGSDSAQKTFAVVDKLAGGNENPGNENPGNENPGNENPGSNNPGNGNPGTAPANGAAIPAGAGKASGSVAQPELTQDGRYIVGADTLDAAIKQPGGSVTIELPAAALRSGTPLELPASSFKSLSDNNRELVLSAGDVTIRLPAGAISASGDAQSKVRLTLNTSLTDDLQGRIDRLIRTDASFKATGVILSVDIRLLSGSASSDIHDLGKQAMVTIKLTAEQAAAISRQTAGVYYLNGEQAEYVGGTVSDGIFTFKPKHFSTYAVLHYDKRFVDLSSHWSEPAVRSLAAKHIVTGVDATHYEPSRSITRAEFATILMRAVDWKGEAPTAAAGTAQSFKDVAASQYYAEPVAMASALGILSGYGGAFRPNDKITREEAAVALVRAAKYFSLSGGSGASAGKTVFADQADISAWATAAVEQASTQGLMQGDGKRFNPNNPVVRAEAAAMIDRLLPVATN
;
A
#
# COMPACT_ATOMS: atom_id res chain seq x y z
N MET A 1 -26.32 -20.33 69.91
CA MET A 1 -25.66 -20.52 68.60
C MET A 1 -25.25 -21.97 68.50
N THR A 2 -26.02 -22.72 67.73
CA THR A 2 -26.10 -24.18 67.69
C THR A 2 -24.95 -24.78 66.87
N ASP A 3 -24.59 -26.03 67.19
CA ASP A 3 -23.47 -26.82 66.63
C ASP A 3 -23.38 -26.90 65.09
N ARG A 4 -24.40 -26.43 64.37
CA ARG A 4 -24.43 -26.39 62.90
C ARG A 4 -23.51 -25.32 62.29
N GLU A 5 -23.24 -24.21 62.99
CA GLU A 5 -22.35 -23.14 62.48
C GLU A 5 -20.86 -23.38 62.76
N ARG A 6 -20.53 -24.25 63.73
CA ARG A 6 -19.14 -24.62 64.04
C ARG A 6 -18.58 -25.67 63.07
N GLY A 7 -19.43 -26.52 62.50
CA GLY A 7 -19.06 -27.51 61.47
C GLY A 7 -18.74 -26.90 60.10
N MET A 8 -19.41 -25.81 59.71
CA MET A 8 -19.26 -25.24 58.36
C MET A 8 -17.95 -24.45 58.16
N ASN A 9 -17.40 -23.88 59.24
CA ASN A 9 -16.08 -23.22 59.21
C ASN A 9 -14.91 -24.21 59.36
N ALA A 10 -15.13 -25.39 59.96
CA ALA A 10 -14.14 -26.46 59.95
C ALA A 10 -14.02 -27.08 58.55
N VAL A 11 -15.14 -27.36 57.86
CA VAL A 11 -15.14 -27.93 56.51
C VAL A 11 -14.50 -26.99 55.48
N LYS A 12 -14.68 -25.66 55.58
CA LYS A 12 -13.98 -24.71 54.69
C LYS A 12 -12.46 -24.64 54.92
N LYS A 13 -11.99 -24.78 56.16
CA LYS A 13 -10.55 -24.85 56.46
C LYS A 13 -9.92 -26.18 56.04
N TYR A 14 -10.64 -27.29 56.14
CA TYR A 14 -10.17 -28.59 55.65
C TYR A 14 -10.20 -28.69 54.12
N VAL A 15 -11.17 -28.09 53.42
CA VAL A 15 -11.19 -28.05 51.94
C VAL A 15 -10.08 -27.14 51.39
N ALA A 16 -9.80 -26.01 52.05
CA ALA A 16 -8.67 -25.15 51.69
C ALA A 16 -7.30 -25.81 51.98
N ALA A 17 -7.16 -26.51 53.11
CA ALA A 17 -5.93 -27.23 53.44
C ALA A 17 -5.69 -28.46 52.55
N VAL A 18 -6.75 -29.17 52.14
CA VAL A 18 -6.64 -30.32 51.22
C VAL A 18 -6.37 -29.87 49.78
N MET A 19 -6.89 -28.73 49.31
CA MET A 19 -6.47 -28.17 48.01
C MET A 19 -5.03 -27.63 48.04
N LEU A 20 -4.55 -27.11 49.17
CA LEU A 20 -3.15 -26.65 49.30
C LEU A 20 -2.16 -27.83 49.41
N TRP A 21 -2.60 -29.00 49.89
CA TRP A 21 -1.79 -30.22 49.96
C TRP A 21 -1.82 -31.06 48.68
N ILE A 22 -2.91 -31.01 47.89
CA ILE A 22 -2.97 -31.67 46.57
C ILE A 22 -2.12 -30.93 45.52
N PHE A 23 -1.81 -29.64 45.73
CA PHE A 23 -0.82 -28.89 44.94
C PHE A 23 0.64 -29.03 45.44
N ALA A 24 0.87 -29.60 46.63
CA ALA A 24 2.20 -29.66 47.25
C ALA A 24 2.84 -31.06 47.29
N LEU A 25 2.14 -32.12 46.85
CA LEU A 25 2.63 -33.51 46.93
C LEU A 25 2.37 -34.34 45.66
N SER A 26 2.26 -33.69 44.51
CA SER A 26 2.71 -34.34 43.28
C SER A 26 4.16 -33.91 43.06
N PRO A 27 5.12 -34.84 42.83
CA PRO A 27 6.31 -34.50 42.09
C PRO A 27 5.84 -34.18 40.68
N ALA A 28 5.27 -33.00 40.48
CA ALA A 28 5.41 -32.33 39.21
C ALA A 28 6.92 -32.12 39.08
N ALA A 29 7.59 -33.12 38.50
CA ALA A 29 8.57 -32.82 37.48
C ALA A 29 7.83 -31.90 36.52
N GLY A 30 7.87 -30.60 36.85
CA GLY A 30 7.61 -29.55 35.90
C GLY A 30 8.71 -29.73 34.88
N TYR A 31 8.46 -30.61 33.91
CA TYR A 31 8.95 -30.40 32.58
C TYR A 31 8.28 -29.09 32.14
N ALA A 32 8.84 -27.97 32.60
CA ALA A 32 8.77 -26.76 31.81
C ALA A 32 9.23 -27.22 30.44
N ALA A 33 8.31 -27.22 29.47
CA ALA A 33 8.69 -27.47 28.09
C ALA A 33 9.87 -26.53 27.83
N ALA A 34 11.00 -27.08 27.38
CA ALA A 34 12.18 -26.27 27.12
C ALA A 34 11.75 -25.10 26.21
N PRO A 35 12.19 -23.87 26.50
CA PRO A 35 11.79 -22.71 25.71
C PRO A 35 12.07 -23.01 24.23
N PHE A 36 11.16 -22.59 23.35
CA PHE A 36 11.36 -22.75 21.91
C PHE A 36 12.52 -21.85 21.48
N GLU A 37 13.64 -22.48 21.14
CA GLU A 37 14.90 -21.79 20.86
C GLU A 37 15.25 -21.87 19.38
N LEU A 38 15.94 -20.84 18.90
CA LEU A 38 16.55 -20.76 17.57
C LEU A 38 17.98 -20.23 17.69
N ALA A 39 18.90 -20.88 17.01
CA ALA A 39 20.29 -20.52 16.87
C ALA A 39 20.72 -20.52 15.40
N VAL A 40 21.72 -19.68 15.10
CA VAL A 40 22.41 -19.60 13.81
C VAL A 40 23.89 -19.89 14.07
N SER A 41 24.54 -20.67 13.20
CA SER A 41 25.92 -21.13 13.43
C SER A 41 26.97 -20.03 13.35
N ALA A 42 26.65 -18.88 12.74
CA ALA A 42 27.55 -17.74 12.63
C ALA A 42 26.77 -16.41 12.56
N LYS A 43 27.41 -15.32 12.99
CA LYS A 43 26.87 -13.95 12.85
C LYS A 43 27.11 -13.37 11.46
N GLU A 44 28.15 -13.83 10.77
CA GLU A 44 28.53 -13.45 9.42
C GLU A 44 28.82 -14.71 8.60
N VAL A 45 28.47 -14.68 7.32
CA VAL A 45 28.77 -15.74 6.35
C VAL A 45 29.13 -15.12 5.00
N LEU A 46 30.09 -15.71 4.29
CA LEU A 46 30.42 -15.29 2.92
C LEU A 46 29.36 -15.82 1.94
N ARG A 47 29.17 -15.11 0.81
CA ARG A 47 28.48 -15.70 -0.35
C ARG A 47 29.18 -16.97 -0.80
N GLY A 48 28.43 -18.02 -1.14
CA GLY A 48 28.95 -19.37 -1.37
C GLY A 48 29.30 -20.16 -0.09
N GLY A 49 29.26 -19.53 1.08
CA GLY A 49 29.47 -20.18 2.37
C GLY A 49 28.22 -20.92 2.88
N THR A 50 28.37 -21.64 3.98
CA THR A 50 27.27 -22.39 4.60
C THR A 50 26.85 -21.80 5.95
N ILE A 51 25.55 -21.88 6.25
CA ILE A 51 24.97 -21.50 7.53
C ILE A 51 24.10 -22.65 8.04
N THR A 52 24.23 -23.00 9.32
CA THR A 52 23.36 -23.97 9.98
C THR A 52 22.38 -23.25 10.88
N LEU A 53 21.10 -23.52 10.67
CA LEU A 53 19.99 -23.12 11.53
C LEU A 53 19.66 -24.30 12.44
N SER A 54 19.55 -24.09 13.74
CA SER A 54 19.22 -25.16 14.68
C SER A 54 18.39 -24.64 15.84
N GLY A 55 17.61 -25.51 16.47
CA GLY A 55 16.84 -25.14 17.64
C GLY A 55 16.29 -26.33 18.41
N THR A 56 15.73 -26.04 19.58
CA THR A 56 15.17 -27.00 20.53
C THR A 56 13.81 -26.49 21.05
N GLY A 57 13.08 -27.31 21.80
CA GLY A 57 11.81 -26.92 22.43
C GLY A 57 10.56 -27.18 21.59
N ALA A 58 10.71 -27.71 20.37
CA ALA A 58 9.57 -28.29 19.63
C ALA A 58 9.22 -29.69 20.17
N GLY A 59 7.97 -30.13 20.09
CA GLY A 59 7.61 -31.51 20.43
C GLY A 59 8.29 -32.53 19.51
N SER A 60 8.58 -33.75 19.98
CA SER A 60 9.09 -34.80 19.06
C SER A 60 8.04 -35.13 17.99
N GLY A 61 8.45 -35.14 16.72
CA GLY A 61 7.57 -35.28 15.57
C GLY A 61 6.85 -33.99 15.16
N ALA A 62 7.08 -32.86 15.84
CA ALA A 62 6.49 -31.57 15.48
C ALA A 62 7.02 -31.04 14.15
N GLN A 63 6.15 -30.35 13.40
CA GLN A 63 6.54 -29.60 12.22
C GLN A 63 6.93 -28.17 12.61
N VAL A 64 8.17 -27.80 12.32
CA VAL A 64 8.73 -26.47 12.55
C VAL A 64 8.88 -25.76 11.22
N ALA A 65 8.16 -24.65 11.05
CA ALA A 65 8.31 -23.80 9.87
C ALA A 65 9.57 -22.94 10.03
N LEU A 66 10.48 -23.01 9.07
CA LEU A 66 11.65 -22.15 8.96
C LEU A 66 11.47 -21.19 7.79
N LYS A 67 11.72 -19.91 8.04
CA LYS A 67 11.74 -18.86 7.02
C LYS A 67 12.99 -18.00 7.17
N ILE A 68 13.70 -17.76 6.08
CA ILE A 68 14.74 -16.74 6.01
C ILE A 68 14.23 -15.59 5.15
N VAL A 69 14.33 -14.38 5.66
CA VAL A 69 14.02 -13.13 4.96
C VAL A 69 15.32 -12.42 4.63
N SER A 70 15.49 -12.04 3.37
CA SER A 70 16.65 -11.31 2.89
C SER A 70 16.64 -9.84 3.39
N PRO A 71 17.77 -9.12 3.25
CA PRO A 71 17.81 -7.67 3.50
C PRO A 71 16.80 -6.88 2.66
N ALA A 72 16.46 -7.40 1.48
CA ALA A 72 15.46 -6.85 0.56
C ALA A 72 14.01 -7.24 0.91
N LYS A 73 13.78 -7.81 2.10
CA LYS A 73 12.46 -8.27 2.60
C LYS A 73 11.77 -9.34 1.76
N THR A 74 12.50 -9.94 0.83
CA THR A 74 12.02 -11.12 0.09
C THR A 74 12.25 -12.38 0.90
N THR A 75 11.40 -13.38 0.70
CA THR A 75 11.63 -14.71 1.26
C THR A 75 12.83 -15.34 0.54
N PHE A 76 13.94 -15.46 1.26
CA PHE A 76 15.15 -16.10 0.75
C PHE A 76 15.05 -17.63 0.82
N TYR A 77 14.41 -18.15 1.87
CA TYR A 77 14.28 -19.59 2.08
C TYR A 77 13.03 -19.90 2.91
N VAL A 78 12.30 -20.97 2.57
CA VAL A 78 11.24 -21.56 3.42
C VAL A 78 11.37 -23.07 3.39
N ASP A 79 11.19 -23.69 4.56
CA ASP A 79 11.14 -25.14 4.71
C ASP A 79 10.31 -25.52 5.94
N VAL A 80 9.87 -26.76 6.02
CA VAL A 80 9.19 -27.31 7.19
C VAL A 80 9.97 -28.53 7.65
N LEU A 81 10.57 -28.44 8.84
CA LEU A 81 11.37 -29.51 9.42
C LEU A 81 10.55 -30.32 10.41
N THR A 82 10.77 -31.64 10.45
CA THR A 82 10.26 -32.49 11.52
C THR A 82 11.27 -32.53 12.67
N ALA A 83 10.88 -32.07 13.85
CA ALA A 83 11.73 -32.11 15.03
C ALA A 83 11.93 -33.56 15.52
N ALA A 84 13.17 -34.00 15.68
CA ALA A 84 13.52 -35.31 16.21
C ALA A 84 14.01 -35.14 17.65
N ASN A 85 13.37 -35.81 18.61
CA ASN A 85 13.66 -35.67 20.04
C ASN A 85 13.64 -34.20 20.51
N GLY A 86 12.72 -33.43 19.93
CA GLY A 86 12.52 -32.00 20.21
C GLY A 86 13.60 -31.05 19.71
N SER A 87 14.51 -31.53 18.86
CA SER A 87 15.53 -30.73 18.17
C SER A 87 15.27 -30.69 16.67
N TYR A 88 15.64 -29.59 16.02
CA TYR A 88 15.56 -29.41 14.58
C TYR A 88 16.80 -28.70 14.07
N ALA A 89 17.25 -29.03 12.86
CA ALA A 89 18.38 -28.36 12.22
C ALA A 89 18.31 -28.42 10.69
N LYS A 90 18.84 -27.38 10.03
CA LYS A 90 19.03 -27.33 8.58
C LYS A 90 20.29 -26.56 8.25
N THR A 91 21.16 -27.17 7.46
CA THR A 91 22.31 -26.49 6.85
C THR A 91 21.96 -26.04 5.45
N LEU A 92 22.31 -24.80 5.13
CA LEU A 92 22.01 -24.13 3.87
C LEU A 92 23.31 -23.58 3.29
N THR A 93 23.42 -23.61 1.96
CA THR A 93 24.49 -22.92 1.24
C THR A 93 23.94 -21.59 0.75
N ILE A 94 24.61 -20.49 1.07
CA ILE A 94 24.27 -19.17 0.56
C ILE A 94 24.69 -19.10 -0.90
N PRO A 95 23.80 -18.76 -1.86
CA PRO A 95 24.18 -18.58 -3.25
C PRO A 95 25.39 -17.65 -3.41
N SER A 96 26.28 -17.99 -4.33
CA SER A 96 27.41 -17.13 -4.70
C SER A 96 26.97 -15.90 -5.51
N ASP A 97 25.83 -16.00 -6.19
CA ASP A 97 25.24 -14.95 -7.01
C ASP A 97 24.74 -13.77 -6.14
N PRO A 98 25.20 -12.52 -6.42
CA PRO A 98 24.80 -11.35 -5.65
C PRO A 98 23.31 -11.01 -5.75
N ASP A 99 22.65 -11.38 -6.85
CA ASP A 99 21.24 -11.09 -7.08
C ASP A 99 20.36 -12.07 -6.30
N LEU A 100 20.83 -13.30 -6.10
CA LEU A 100 20.15 -14.32 -5.29
C LEU A 100 20.42 -14.18 -3.79
N ALA A 101 21.59 -13.67 -3.41
CA ALA A 101 22.03 -13.51 -2.02
C ALA A 101 22.68 -12.13 -1.77
N PRO A 102 21.90 -11.02 -1.81
CA PRO A 102 22.43 -9.69 -1.58
C PRO A 102 23.10 -9.56 -0.21
N TYR A 103 24.13 -8.72 -0.12
CA TYR A 103 24.80 -8.44 1.14
C TYR A 103 23.85 -7.76 2.14
N GLY A 104 24.06 -8.04 3.42
CA GLY A 104 23.29 -7.44 4.51
C GLY A 104 22.73 -8.47 5.48
N THR A 105 21.87 -8.01 6.38
CA THR A 105 21.32 -8.83 7.46
C THR A 105 20.10 -9.63 7.03
N TYR A 106 20.22 -10.95 7.12
CA TYR A 106 19.16 -11.91 6.92
C TYR A 106 18.48 -12.21 8.26
N THR A 107 17.16 -12.33 8.22
CA THR A 107 16.34 -12.67 9.39
C THR A 107 15.86 -14.10 9.28
N VAL A 108 16.20 -14.93 10.27
CA VAL A 108 15.73 -16.31 10.39
C VAL A 108 14.59 -16.34 11.39
N ILE A 109 13.46 -16.91 10.99
CA ILE A 109 12.27 -17.09 11.80
C ILE A 109 11.98 -18.59 11.86
N ALA A 110 11.85 -19.11 13.07
CA ALA A 110 11.34 -20.45 13.32
C ALA A 110 9.98 -20.34 14.03
N GLY A 111 9.01 -21.16 13.63
CA GLY A 111 7.69 -21.18 14.24
C GLY A 111 7.18 -22.61 14.48
N TYR A 112 6.59 -22.82 15.65
CA TYR A 112 5.92 -24.05 16.06
C TYR A 112 4.68 -23.73 16.89
N GLY A 113 3.49 -24.07 16.39
CA GLY A 113 2.24 -23.72 17.07
C GLY A 113 2.07 -22.20 17.23
N SER A 114 1.95 -21.74 18.48
CA SER A 114 1.93 -20.31 18.83
C SER A 114 3.33 -19.75 19.14
N ASP A 115 4.34 -20.60 19.25
CA ASP A 115 5.70 -20.20 19.61
C ASP A 115 6.49 -19.79 18.37
N SER A 116 7.31 -18.76 18.51
CA SER A 116 8.22 -18.31 17.47
C SER A 116 9.52 -17.79 18.06
N ALA A 117 10.60 -17.97 17.31
CA ALA A 117 11.92 -17.47 17.66
C ALA A 117 12.57 -16.85 16.42
N GLN A 118 13.32 -15.77 16.63
CA GLN A 118 13.99 -15.02 15.57
C GLN A 118 15.46 -14.81 15.87
N LYS A 119 16.29 -14.99 14.84
CA LYS A 119 17.73 -14.67 14.86
C LYS A 119 18.13 -13.99 13.57
N THR A 120 19.34 -13.44 13.54
CA THR A 120 19.89 -12.77 12.37
C THR A 120 21.32 -13.24 12.09
N PHE A 121 21.70 -13.24 10.82
CA PHE A 121 23.08 -13.35 10.37
C PHE A 121 23.30 -12.40 9.20
N ALA A 122 24.53 -11.98 8.93
CA ALA A 122 24.87 -11.13 7.80
C ALA A 122 25.54 -11.93 6.70
N VAL A 123 25.14 -11.72 5.45
CA VAL A 123 25.94 -12.11 4.29
C VAL A 123 26.88 -10.94 3.98
N VAL A 124 28.19 -11.21 3.97
CA VAL A 124 29.25 -10.19 3.81
C VAL A 124 30.18 -10.56 2.67
N ASP A 125 30.86 -9.54 2.12
CA ASP A 125 31.88 -9.70 1.07
C ASP A 125 33.21 -10.20 1.63
N LYS A 126 33.51 -9.83 2.88
CA LYS A 126 34.66 -10.29 3.65
C LYS A 126 34.27 -10.42 5.13
N LEU A 127 34.72 -11.50 5.78
CA LEU A 127 34.51 -11.67 7.23
C LEU A 127 35.35 -10.67 8.02
N ALA A 128 34.77 -10.07 9.06
CA ALA A 128 35.50 -9.21 9.98
C ALA A 128 36.52 -10.05 10.80
N GLY A 129 37.80 -10.05 10.39
CA GLY A 129 38.90 -10.66 11.14
C GLY A 129 39.84 -11.61 10.38
N GLY A 130 39.72 -11.79 9.06
CA GLY A 130 40.63 -12.63 8.28
C GLY A 130 41.80 -11.84 7.67
N ASN A 131 42.94 -11.80 8.37
CA ASN A 131 44.24 -11.62 7.75
C ASN A 131 44.71 -12.98 7.21
N GLU A 132 45.38 -12.95 6.06
CA GLU A 132 46.22 -14.02 5.46
C GLU A 132 45.53 -15.20 4.72
N ASN A 133 45.48 -15.02 3.40
CA ASN A 133 45.91 -15.94 2.36
C ASN A 133 46.73 -17.19 2.82
N PRO A 134 46.31 -18.44 2.53
CA PRO A 134 47.19 -19.60 2.61
C PRO A 134 47.84 -19.82 1.23
N GLY A 135 48.80 -18.96 0.90
CA GLY A 135 49.66 -19.11 -0.27
C GLY A 135 51.02 -19.66 0.14
N ASN A 136 51.15 -20.98 0.11
CA ASN A 136 52.38 -21.75 -0.15
C ASN A 136 53.73 -21.13 0.28
N GLU A 137 54.21 -21.46 1.49
CA GLU A 137 55.60 -21.22 1.88
C GLU A 137 56.44 -22.49 1.68
N ASN A 138 57.45 -22.36 0.81
CA ASN A 138 58.66 -23.18 0.79
C ASN A 138 59.80 -22.28 1.33
N PRO A 139 60.72 -22.77 2.19
CA PRO A 139 61.56 -21.91 3.00
C PRO A 139 62.88 -21.56 2.31
N GLY A 140 63.36 -20.33 2.50
CA GLY A 140 64.62 -19.87 1.92
C GLY A 140 65.15 -18.57 2.52
N ASN A 141 65.91 -18.74 3.60
CA ASN A 141 67.21 -18.15 3.92
C ASN A 141 67.47 -16.62 4.03
N GLU A 142 67.99 -16.29 5.22
CA GLU A 142 69.18 -15.44 5.50
C GLU A 142 69.17 -13.89 5.36
N ASN A 143 69.30 -13.27 6.55
CA ASN A 143 70.34 -12.30 6.99
C ASN A 143 69.99 -10.78 7.09
N PRO A 144 70.52 -10.07 8.12
CA PRO A 144 70.07 -8.76 8.57
C PRO A 144 71.05 -7.60 8.27
N GLY A 145 70.56 -6.36 8.38
CA GLY A 145 71.36 -5.13 8.43
C GLY A 145 70.41 -3.93 8.53
N ASN A 146 70.18 -3.37 9.72
CA ASN A 146 70.94 -2.30 10.40
C ASN A 146 70.74 -0.89 9.79
N GLU A 147 70.60 0.08 10.70
CA GLU A 147 70.75 1.54 10.56
C GLU A 147 69.49 2.42 10.42
N ASN A 148 68.95 2.79 11.60
CA ASN A 148 68.43 4.12 11.95
C ASN A 148 69.64 5.10 12.13
N PRO A 149 69.55 6.45 12.26
CA PRO A 149 68.36 7.30 12.50
C PRO A 149 68.33 8.71 11.83
N GLY A 150 67.18 9.39 11.90
CA GLY A 150 67.18 10.87 11.83
C GLY A 150 65.87 11.60 11.47
N SER A 151 65.05 11.86 12.50
CA SER A 151 64.32 13.13 12.72
C SER A 151 63.13 13.55 11.82
N ASN A 152 61.89 13.21 12.23
CA ASN A 152 60.90 14.15 12.82
C ASN A 152 59.48 13.53 12.85
N ASN A 153 58.92 13.43 14.05
CA ASN A 153 57.54 13.04 14.40
C ASN A 153 56.76 14.33 14.80
N PRO A 154 55.42 14.38 15.03
CA PRO A 154 54.32 13.43 14.80
C PRO A 154 53.09 14.01 14.05
N GLY A 155 52.23 13.13 13.53
CA GLY A 155 50.87 13.51 13.11
C GLY A 155 50.15 12.41 12.35
N ASN A 156 49.72 11.38 13.09
CA ASN A 156 49.00 10.20 12.58
C ASN A 156 47.70 10.62 11.85
N GLY A 157 47.77 10.71 10.52
CA GLY A 157 46.60 10.84 9.66
C GLY A 157 45.87 9.52 9.58
N ASN A 158 44.83 9.38 10.39
CA ASN A 158 43.89 8.26 10.34
C ASN A 158 43.19 8.25 8.96
N PRO A 159 43.28 7.18 8.15
CA PRO A 159 42.45 7.03 6.96
C PRO A 159 40.98 6.93 7.39
N GLY A 160 40.15 7.81 6.82
CA GLY A 160 38.77 8.03 7.21
C GLY A 160 37.97 6.75 7.41
N THR A 161 37.48 6.59 8.62
CA THR A 161 36.37 5.69 8.96
C THR A 161 35.16 6.05 8.09
N ALA A 162 34.60 5.07 7.39
CA ALA A 162 33.30 5.18 6.76
C ALA A 162 32.25 5.70 7.75
N PRO A 163 31.34 6.61 7.38
CA PRO A 163 30.37 7.16 8.31
C PRO A 163 29.43 6.07 8.83
N ALA A 164 29.29 6.00 10.15
CA ALA A 164 28.34 5.13 10.80
C ALA A 164 26.91 5.50 10.39
N ASN A 165 26.09 4.48 10.08
CA ASN A 165 24.64 4.60 9.85
C ASN A 165 23.83 5.19 11.03
N GLY A 166 24.49 5.62 12.12
CA GLY A 166 23.89 6.11 13.37
C GLY A 166 24.20 7.56 13.77
N ALA A 167 24.76 8.40 12.89
CA ALA A 167 24.94 9.82 13.21
C ALA A 167 23.58 10.58 13.19
N ALA A 168 23.34 11.39 14.22
CA ALA A 168 22.21 12.31 14.32
C ALA A 168 22.22 13.31 13.15
N ILE A 169 21.04 13.73 12.69
CA ILE A 169 20.94 14.85 11.75
C ILE A 169 21.28 16.14 12.53
N PRO A 170 22.28 16.94 12.10
CA PRO A 170 22.55 18.23 12.73
C PRO A 170 21.30 19.11 12.73
N ALA A 171 20.98 19.72 13.88
CA ALA A 171 19.71 20.42 14.06
C ALA A 171 19.49 21.58 13.07
N GLY A 172 20.55 22.28 12.67
CA GLY A 172 20.52 23.34 11.67
C GLY A 172 20.86 22.92 10.24
N ALA A 173 20.87 21.62 9.91
CA ALA A 173 21.18 21.16 8.55
C ALA A 173 20.15 21.68 7.53
N GLY A 174 20.62 22.05 6.34
CA GLY A 174 19.79 22.68 5.31
C GLY A 174 19.51 24.16 5.55
N LYS A 175 18.60 24.75 4.76
CA LYS A 175 18.22 26.17 4.86
C LYS A 175 16.72 26.35 4.75
N ALA A 176 16.14 27.21 5.59
CA ALA A 176 14.73 27.60 5.49
C ALA A 176 14.59 29.00 4.85
N SER A 177 13.66 29.15 3.93
CA SER A 177 13.24 30.42 3.34
C SER A 177 11.72 30.45 3.28
N GLY A 178 11.09 31.16 4.22
CA GLY A 178 9.65 31.05 4.42
C GLY A 178 9.27 29.60 4.76
N SER A 179 8.15 29.11 4.22
CA SER A 179 7.71 27.72 4.43
C SER A 179 8.46 26.69 3.58
N VAL A 180 9.54 27.08 2.89
CA VAL A 180 10.37 26.18 2.06
C VAL A 180 11.64 25.83 2.82
N ALA A 181 11.94 24.54 2.92
CA ALA A 181 13.21 24.01 3.41
C ALA A 181 14.00 23.40 2.23
N GLN A 182 15.22 23.89 2.02
CA GLN A 182 16.17 23.33 1.09
C GLN A 182 17.10 22.35 1.83
N PRO A 183 17.11 21.06 1.46
CA PRO A 183 18.00 20.08 2.05
C PRO A 183 19.47 20.32 1.73
N GLU A 184 20.32 19.89 2.65
CA GLU A 184 21.77 19.82 2.46
C GLU A 184 22.18 18.44 1.96
N LEU A 185 23.07 18.37 0.97
CA LEU A 185 23.64 17.11 0.49
C LEU A 185 24.90 16.78 1.30
N THR A 186 24.89 15.65 1.98
CA THR A 186 26.03 15.16 2.76
C THR A 186 27.10 14.53 1.87
N GLN A 187 28.33 14.40 2.40
CA GLN A 187 29.44 13.76 1.70
C GLN A 187 29.19 12.29 1.35
N ASP A 188 28.35 11.60 2.14
CA ASP A 188 27.93 10.22 1.90
C ASP A 188 26.69 10.11 1.00
N GLY A 189 26.31 11.20 0.32
CA GLY A 189 25.33 11.18 -0.75
C GLY A 189 23.89 11.07 -0.27
N ARG A 190 23.53 11.73 0.83
CA ARG A 190 22.15 11.79 1.37
C ARG A 190 21.70 13.23 1.51
N TYR A 191 20.43 13.50 1.25
CA TYR A 191 19.85 14.80 1.59
C TYR A 191 19.37 14.80 3.04
N ILE A 192 19.66 15.87 3.78
CA ILE A 192 19.23 16.02 5.17
C ILE A 192 18.59 17.40 5.40
N VAL A 193 17.59 17.45 6.27
CA VAL A 193 17.05 18.70 6.83
C VAL A 193 17.00 18.57 8.34
N GLY A 194 17.59 19.52 9.05
CA GLY A 194 17.62 19.52 10.50
C GLY A 194 16.29 19.95 11.15
N ALA A 195 16.13 19.61 12.43
CA ALA A 195 14.93 19.92 13.19
C ALA A 195 14.67 21.43 13.30
N ASP A 196 15.71 22.24 13.55
CA ASP A 196 15.58 23.70 13.68
C ASP A 196 15.18 24.33 12.34
N THR A 197 15.72 23.82 11.23
CA THR A 197 15.39 24.25 9.87
C THR A 197 13.93 23.96 9.54
N LEU A 198 13.43 22.76 9.85
CA LEU A 198 12.02 22.42 9.65
C LEU A 198 11.11 23.23 10.58
N ASP A 199 11.46 23.38 11.85
CA ASP A 199 10.68 24.16 12.81
C ASP A 199 10.59 25.63 12.41
N ALA A 200 11.66 26.20 11.84
CA ALA A 200 11.64 27.55 11.28
C ALA A 200 10.63 27.68 10.13
N ALA A 201 10.55 26.69 9.24
CA ALA A 201 9.58 26.65 8.15
C ALA A 201 8.13 26.40 8.63
N ILE A 202 7.95 25.53 9.63
CA ILE A 202 6.67 25.23 10.29
C ILE A 202 6.08 26.45 10.99
N LYS A 203 6.90 27.39 11.48
CA LYS A 203 6.42 28.62 12.14
C LYS A 203 5.92 29.68 11.16
N GLN A 204 6.22 29.56 9.87
CA GLN A 204 5.81 30.53 8.86
C GLN A 204 4.31 30.39 8.54
N PRO A 205 3.60 31.48 8.24
CA PRO A 205 2.18 31.42 7.90
C PRO A 205 1.96 30.55 6.65
N GLY A 206 0.94 29.69 6.67
CA GLY A 206 0.60 28.81 5.54
C GLY A 206 0.07 27.45 5.99
N GLY A 207 -0.47 26.67 5.04
CA GLY A 207 -0.99 25.33 5.31
C GLY A 207 0.04 24.21 5.18
N SER A 208 1.22 24.49 4.61
CA SER A 208 2.19 23.46 4.21
C SER A 208 3.63 23.90 4.44
N VAL A 209 4.54 22.93 4.57
CA VAL A 209 5.99 23.09 4.52
C VAL A 209 6.50 22.33 3.32
N THR A 210 7.26 22.98 2.46
CA THR A 210 7.79 22.38 1.23
C THR A 210 9.25 22.01 1.41
N ILE A 211 9.62 20.79 1.06
CA ILE A 211 11.01 20.36 0.88
C ILE A 211 11.29 20.28 -0.61
N GLU A 212 12.21 21.11 -1.09
CA GLU A 212 12.61 21.13 -2.49
C GLU A 212 13.89 20.30 -2.70
N LEU A 213 13.75 19.17 -3.37
CA LEU A 213 14.85 18.30 -3.76
C LEU A 213 15.25 18.57 -5.23
N PRO A 214 16.55 18.51 -5.56
CA PRO A 214 16.98 18.56 -6.96
C PRO A 214 16.36 17.42 -7.76
N ALA A 215 15.97 17.67 -9.02
CA ALA A 215 15.37 16.66 -9.90
C ALA A 215 16.26 15.41 -10.07
N ALA A 216 17.58 15.56 -9.97
CA ALA A 216 18.52 14.45 -10.01
C ALA A 216 18.32 13.44 -8.86
N ALA A 217 17.89 13.90 -7.67
CA ALA A 217 17.68 13.05 -6.50
C ALA A 217 16.64 11.95 -6.74
N LEU A 218 15.63 12.23 -7.58
CA LEU A 218 14.62 11.25 -8.00
C LEU A 218 15.14 10.17 -8.93
N ARG A 219 16.12 10.50 -9.79
CA ARG A 219 16.63 9.53 -10.77
C ARG A 219 17.63 8.58 -10.13
N SER A 220 18.41 9.10 -9.19
CA SER A 220 19.41 8.34 -8.44
C SER A 220 18.85 7.61 -7.22
N GLY A 221 17.59 7.84 -6.85
CA GLY A 221 17.03 7.28 -5.59
C GLY A 221 17.80 7.78 -4.37
N THR A 222 18.25 9.03 -4.39
CA THR A 222 19.03 9.60 -3.28
C THR A 222 18.12 9.81 -2.07
N PRO A 223 18.44 9.26 -0.89
CA PRO A 223 17.56 9.33 0.25
C PRO A 223 17.54 10.74 0.86
N LEU A 224 16.35 11.17 1.30
CA LEU A 224 16.12 12.31 2.17
C LEU A 224 15.92 11.81 3.60
N GLU A 225 16.66 12.34 4.57
CA GLU A 225 16.43 12.05 5.99
C GLU A 225 15.94 13.29 6.74
N LEU A 226 14.88 13.09 7.50
CA LEU A 226 14.26 14.10 8.37
C LEU A 226 14.19 13.56 9.80
N PRO A 227 14.35 14.39 10.83
CA PRO A 227 14.14 13.97 12.21
C PRO A 227 12.73 13.40 12.40
N ALA A 228 12.61 12.26 13.08
CA ALA A 228 11.31 11.65 13.34
C ALA A 228 10.41 12.58 14.18
N SER A 229 10.99 13.38 15.08
CA SER A 229 10.29 14.39 15.87
C SER A 229 9.59 15.46 15.01
N SER A 230 10.12 15.79 13.84
CA SER A 230 9.54 16.81 12.95
C SER A 230 8.17 16.41 12.40
N PHE A 231 7.85 15.12 12.29
CA PHE A 231 6.52 14.66 11.88
C PHE A 231 5.46 14.92 12.95
N LYS A 232 5.84 14.84 14.22
CA LYS A 232 5.00 15.30 15.33
C LYS A 232 4.83 16.82 15.28
N SER A 233 5.89 17.60 15.07
CA SER A 233 5.79 19.07 14.92
C SER A 233 4.85 19.47 13.79
N LEU A 234 4.94 18.81 12.62
CA LEU A 234 4.02 19.02 11.50
C LEU A 234 2.57 18.72 11.90
N SER A 235 2.33 17.59 12.57
CA SER A 235 0.99 17.19 13.02
C SER A 235 0.40 18.17 14.05
N ASP A 236 1.17 18.54 15.07
CA ASP A 236 0.74 19.43 16.15
C ASP A 236 0.39 20.84 15.64
N ASN A 237 1.06 21.28 14.57
CA ASN A 237 0.81 22.57 13.93
C ASN A 237 -0.16 22.47 12.72
N ASN A 238 -0.75 21.30 12.48
CA ASN A 238 -1.64 21.03 11.35
C ASN A 238 -1.04 21.46 9.99
N ARG A 239 0.22 21.12 9.76
CA ARG A 239 0.99 21.44 8.55
C ARG A 239 1.13 20.22 7.64
N GLU A 240 0.81 20.40 6.37
CA GLU A 240 1.16 19.41 5.35
C GLU A 240 2.66 19.43 5.06
N LEU A 241 3.24 18.27 4.78
CA LEU A 241 4.59 18.17 4.22
C LEU A 241 4.49 17.99 2.70
N VAL A 242 5.14 18.86 1.95
CA VAL A 242 5.18 18.80 0.48
C VAL A 242 6.58 18.47 0.04
N LEU A 243 6.80 17.30 -0.55
CA LEU A 243 8.05 16.94 -1.17
C LEU A 243 7.95 17.30 -2.65
N SER A 244 8.77 18.25 -3.10
CA SER A 244 8.85 18.67 -4.49
C SER A 244 10.20 18.25 -5.05
N ALA A 245 10.19 17.42 -6.10
CA ALA A 245 11.41 16.99 -6.76
C ALA A 245 11.14 16.91 -8.26
N GLY A 246 11.81 17.74 -9.08
CA GLY A 246 11.60 17.75 -10.53
C GLY A 246 10.12 17.79 -10.94
N ASP A 247 9.67 16.72 -11.60
CA ASP A 247 8.30 16.57 -12.10
C ASP A 247 7.34 15.88 -11.12
N VAL A 248 7.81 15.46 -9.93
CA VAL A 248 7.00 14.77 -8.92
C VAL A 248 6.76 15.68 -7.72
N THR A 249 5.52 15.74 -7.26
CA THR A 249 5.18 16.34 -5.96
C THR A 249 4.40 15.35 -5.12
N ILE A 250 4.79 15.17 -3.87
CA ILE A 250 4.08 14.35 -2.88
C ILE A 250 3.63 15.25 -1.75
N ARG A 251 2.32 15.36 -1.54
CA ARG A 251 1.71 16.11 -0.44
C ARG A 251 1.21 15.12 0.61
N LEU A 252 1.79 15.22 1.79
CA LEU A 252 1.48 14.42 2.96
C LEU A 252 0.68 15.27 3.94
N PRO A 253 -0.60 14.96 4.19
CA PRO A 253 -1.38 15.63 5.21
C PRO A 253 -0.73 15.53 6.60
N ALA A 254 -1.04 16.49 7.47
CA ALA A 254 -0.64 16.44 8.88
C ALA A 254 -1.08 15.11 9.53
N GLY A 255 -0.12 14.34 10.06
CA GLY A 255 -0.35 13.01 10.64
C GLY A 255 -0.47 11.86 9.62
N ALA A 256 -0.14 12.07 8.35
CA ALA A 256 -0.09 10.98 7.36
C ALA A 256 0.98 9.94 7.71
N ILE A 257 2.12 10.38 8.26
CA ILE A 257 3.19 9.50 8.74
C ILE A 257 3.21 9.58 10.27
N SER A 258 2.88 8.46 10.92
CA SER A 258 2.96 8.31 12.37
C SER A 258 4.36 7.90 12.79
N ALA A 259 5.33 8.80 12.59
CA ALA A 259 6.69 8.63 13.06
C ALA A 259 6.92 9.51 14.30
N SER A 260 7.40 8.89 15.38
CA SER A 260 7.94 9.57 16.55
C SER A 260 9.08 8.74 17.09
N GLY A 261 10.10 9.40 17.63
CA GLY A 261 11.22 8.73 18.26
C GLY A 261 12.04 9.71 19.07
N ASP A 262 13.15 9.24 19.61
CA ASP A 262 14.13 10.08 20.26
C ASP A 262 14.80 11.07 19.28
N ALA A 263 15.66 11.94 19.79
CA ALA A 263 16.39 12.92 18.97
C ALA A 263 17.34 12.29 17.92
N GLN A 264 17.58 10.97 17.99
CA GLN A 264 18.42 10.23 17.04
C GLN A 264 17.59 9.55 15.95
N SER A 265 16.28 9.40 16.19
CA SER A 265 15.37 8.74 15.28
C SER A 265 15.08 9.63 14.08
N LYS A 266 15.08 9.03 12.89
CA LYS A 266 14.93 9.72 11.61
C LYS A 266 14.05 8.94 10.65
N VAL A 267 13.30 9.66 9.84
CA VAL A 267 12.56 9.09 8.72
C VAL A 267 13.41 9.27 7.48
N ARG A 268 13.73 8.17 6.81
CA ARG A 268 14.39 8.14 5.51
C ARG A 268 13.32 7.96 4.43
N LEU A 269 13.27 8.87 3.47
CA LEU A 269 12.39 8.83 2.31
C LEU A 269 13.24 8.67 1.06
N THR A 270 12.91 7.69 0.23
CA THR A 270 13.59 7.45 -1.05
C THR A 270 12.55 7.48 -2.16
N LEU A 271 12.73 8.38 -3.12
CA LEU A 271 11.85 8.50 -4.28
C LEU A 271 12.64 8.09 -5.52
N ASN A 272 12.08 7.21 -6.35
CA ASN A 272 12.72 6.74 -7.57
C ASN A 272 11.75 6.78 -8.77
N THR A 273 12.19 7.30 -9.90
CA THR A 273 11.42 7.35 -11.17
C THR A 273 12.12 6.61 -12.33
N SER A 274 13.24 5.95 -12.05
CA SER A 274 14.05 5.22 -13.04
C SER A 274 13.56 3.78 -13.20
N LEU A 275 13.25 3.40 -14.44
CA LEU A 275 12.80 2.05 -14.78
C LEU A 275 13.96 1.06 -14.70
N THR A 276 14.06 0.37 -13.57
CA THR A 276 15.09 -0.65 -13.33
C THR A 276 14.75 -1.94 -14.08
N ASP A 277 15.77 -2.77 -14.34
CA ASP A 277 15.59 -4.07 -15.01
C ASP A 277 14.63 -5.01 -14.26
N ASP A 278 14.68 -5.00 -12.91
CA ASP A 278 13.72 -5.75 -12.09
C ASP A 278 12.27 -5.28 -12.32
N LEU A 279 12.06 -3.95 -12.27
CA LEU A 279 10.73 -3.38 -12.44
C LEU A 279 10.20 -3.59 -13.85
N GLN A 280 11.05 -3.45 -14.86
CA GLN A 280 10.74 -3.80 -16.24
C GLN A 280 10.33 -5.27 -16.33
N GLY A 281 11.11 -6.18 -15.75
CA GLY A 281 10.80 -7.61 -15.75
C GLY A 281 9.47 -7.95 -15.06
N ARG A 282 9.09 -7.22 -14.01
CA ARG A 282 7.79 -7.35 -13.34
C ARG A 282 6.64 -6.88 -14.22
N ILE A 283 6.79 -5.74 -14.89
CA ILE A 283 5.80 -5.22 -15.84
C ILE A 283 5.66 -6.18 -17.04
N ASP A 284 6.75 -6.72 -17.56
CA ASP A 284 6.72 -7.68 -18.67
C ASP A 284 6.03 -8.99 -18.30
N ARG A 285 6.17 -9.46 -17.04
CA ARG A 285 5.41 -10.61 -16.55
C ARG A 285 3.93 -10.28 -16.43
N LEU A 286 3.56 -9.12 -15.89
CA LEU A 286 2.17 -8.65 -15.81
C LEU A 286 1.50 -8.63 -17.20
N ILE A 287 2.17 -8.04 -18.19
CA ILE A 287 1.64 -7.94 -19.57
C ILE A 287 1.51 -9.31 -20.22
N ARG A 288 2.43 -10.24 -19.94
CA ARG A 288 2.31 -11.64 -20.42
C ARG A 288 1.12 -12.37 -19.80
N THR A 289 0.82 -12.11 -18.53
CA THR A 289 -0.30 -12.72 -17.81
C THR A 289 -1.65 -12.13 -18.24
N ASP A 290 -1.72 -10.82 -18.44
CA ASP A 290 -2.89 -10.13 -18.97
C ASP A 290 -2.47 -9.11 -20.04
N ALA A 291 -2.68 -9.51 -21.30
CA ALA A 291 -2.35 -8.73 -22.49
C ALA A 291 -3.18 -7.44 -22.63
N SER A 292 -4.16 -7.20 -21.75
CA SER A 292 -4.88 -5.93 -21.66
C SER A 292 -4.00 -4.81 -21.12
N PHE A 293 -2.93 -5.13 -20.38
CA PHE A 293 -1.99 -4.14 -19.87
C PHE A 293 -0.99 -3.67 -20.93
N LYS A 294 -0.67 -2.38 -20.91
CA LYS A 294 0.48 -1.81 -21.64
C LYS A 294 1.22 -0.81 -20.77
N ALA A 295 2.55 -0.88 -20.80
CA ALA A 295 3.40 0.06 -20.09
C ALA A 295 3.36 1.46 -20.74
N THR A 296 3.40 2.51 -19.91
CA THR A 296 3.56 3.90 -20.37
C THR A 296 4.98 4.43 -20.17
N GLY A 297 5.81 3.68 -19.42
CA GLY A 297 7.14 4.12 -18.99
C GLY A 297 7.13 5.08 -17.79
N VAL A 298 5.96 5.52 -17.31
CA VAL A 298 5.86 6.37 -16.12
C VAL A 298 5.79 5.49 -14.87
N ILE A 299 6.75 5.68 -13.97
CA ILE A 299 6.84 4.96 -12.71
C ILE A 299 7.16 5.90 -11.56
N LEU A 300 6.81 5.47 -10.35
CA LEU A 300 7.20 6.11 -9.11
C LEU A 300 7.33 5.04 -8.02
N SER A 301 8.54 4.87 -7.49
CA SER A 301 8.78 4.11 -6.27
C SER A 301 8.98 5.08 -5.10
N VAL A 302 8.28 4.82 -4.00
CA VAL A 302 8.44 5.56 -2.75
C VAL A 302 8.68 4.54 -1.63
N ASP A 303 9.86 4.63 -1.02
CA ASP A 303 10.26 3.85 0.16
C ASP A 303 10.40 4.80 1.34
N ILE A 304 9.75 4.46 2.46
CA ILE A 304 9.83 5.23 3.70
C ILE A 304 10.24 4.29 4.82
N ARG A 305 11.25 4.69 5.58
CA ARG A 305 11.76 3.92 6.73
C ARG A 305 11.91 4.81 7.94
N LEU A 306 11.53 4.28 9.11
CA LEU A 306 11.94 4.81 10.40
C LEU A 306 13.25 4.15 10.80
N LEU A 307 14.26 4.97 11.08
CA LEU A 307 15.56 4.54 11.57
C LEU A 307 15.69 5.03 13.02
N SER A 308 16.01 4.13 13.95
CA SER A 308 16.21 4.43 15.37
C SER A 308 17.43 3.67 15.88
N GLY A 309 18.56 4.37 16.02
CA GLY A 309 19.86 3.74 16.25
C GLY A 309 20.24 2.77 15.13
N SER A 310 20.44 1.49 15.46
CA SER A 310 20.68 0.42 14.48
C SER A 310 19.41 -0.25 13.96
N ALA A 311 18.24 0.06 14.53
CA ALA A 311 16.97 -0.49 14.10
C ALA A 311 16.42 0.29 12.89
N SER A 312 15.83 -0.44 11.95
CA SER A 312 15.14 0.10 10.77
C SER A 312 13.82 -0.62 10.59
N SER A 313 12.73 0.12 10.42
CA SER A 313 11.40 -0.42 10.10
C SER A 313 10.79 0.34 8.93
N ASP A 314 10.14 -0.38 8.04
CA ASP A 314 9.45 0.21 6.89
C ASP A 314 8.13 0.84 7.34
N ILE A 315 7.79 2.01 6.79
CA ILE A 315 6.49 2.66 6.96
C ILE A 315 5.74 2.48 5.64
N HIS A 316 4.89 1.46 5.58
CA HIS A 316 4.08 1.18 4.40
C HIS A 316 2.79 1.99 4.42
N ASP A 317 1.97 1.83 5.44
CA ASP A 317 0.66 2.46 5.53
C ASP A 317 0.72 3.92 5.98
N LEU A 318 -0.17 4.73 5.42
CA LEU A 318 -0.37 6.10 5.83
C LEU A 318 -1.62 6.23 6.71
N GLY A 319 -1.51 7.00 7.80
CA GLY A 319 -2.65 7.36 8.63
C GLY A 319 -3.67 8.23 7.90
N LYS A 320 -3.24 8.92 6.83
CA LYS A 320 -4.06 9.72 5.91
C LYS A 320 -3.49 9.60 4.50
N GLN A 321 -4.35 9.53 3.48
CA GLN A 321 -3.92 9.44 2.09
C GLN A 321 -3.01 10.61 1.70
N ALA A 322 -1.88 10.29 1.07
CA ALA A 322 -1.06 11.29 0.40
C ALA A 322 -1.74 11.70 -0.92
N MET A 323 -1.38 12.87 -1.44
CA MET A 323 -1.67 13.24 -2.83
C MET A 323 -0.36 13.31 -3.60
N VAL A 324 -0.28 12.58 -4.70
CA VAL A 324 0.89 12.56 -5.57
C VAL A 324 0.51 13.17 -6.91
N THR A 325 1.38 14.05 -7.41
CA THR A 325 1.29 14.58 -8.77
C THR A 325 2.56 14.27 -9.55
N ILE A 326 2.42 13.85 -10.80
CA ILE A 326 3.52 13.60 -11.75
C ILE A 326 3.25 14.44 -12.99
N LYS A 327 4.11 15.41 -13.26
CA LYS A 327 4.09 16.18 -14.51
C LYS A 327 4.68 15.31 -15.62
N LEU A 328 3.89 15.09 -16.65
CA LEU A 328 4.29 14.31 -17.82
C LEU A 328 5.16 15.16 -18.75
N THR A 329 6.10 14.51 -19.42
CA THR A 329 6.72 15.09 -20.62
C THR A 329 5.69 15.18 -21.76
N ALA A 330 5.97 16.01 -22.78
CA ALA A 330 5.08 16.12 -23.94
C ALA A 330 4.87 14.77 -24.65
N GLU A 331 5.92 13.94 -24.73
CA GLU A 331 5.88 12.60 -25.31
C GLU A 331 5.00 11.65 -24.48
N GLN A 332 5.15 11.66 -23.15
CA GLN A 332 4.31 10.86 -22.26
C GLN A 332 2.84 11.32 -22.32
N ALA A 333 2.59 12.63 -22.32
CA ALA A 333 1.24 13.18 -22.43
C ALA A 333 0.56 12.80 -23.75
N ALA A 334 1.31 12.74 -24.86
CA ALA A 334 0.79 12.29 -26.15
C ALA A 334 0.54 10.77 -26.20
N ALA A 335 1.36 9.98 -25.49
CA ALA A 335 1.24 8.52 -25.47
C ALA A 335 0.14 8.02 -24.53
N ILE A 336 -0.24 8.78 -23.51
CA ILE A 336 -1.12 8.32 -22.44
C ILE A 336 -2.61 8.68 -22.70
N SER A 337 -3.44 7.65 -22.83
CA SER A 337 -4.89 7.77 -23.00
C SER A 337 -5.59 8.06 -21.67
N ARG A 338 -6.26 9.21 -21.56
CA ARG A 338 -7.02 9.59 -20.34
C ARG A 338 -8.17 8.61 -20.03
N GLN A 339 -8.66 7.90 -21.03
CA GLN A 339 -9.76 6.95 -20.90
C GLN A 339 -9.28 5.61 -20.32
N THR A 340 -8.09 5.16 -20.71
CA THR A 340 -7.61 3.79 -20.41
C THR A 340 -6.39 3.73 -19.52
N ALA A 341 -5.77 4.87 -19.19
CA ALA A 341 -4.64 4.93 -18.27
C ALA A 341 -5.09 5.03 -16.82
N GLY A 342 -4.32 4.37 -15.95
CA GLY A 342 -4.51 4.41 -14.52
C GLY A 342 -3.20 4.15 -13.80
N VAL A 343 -3.16 4.52 -12.53
CA VAL A 343 -2.06 4.21 -11.62
C VAL A 343 -2.31 2.84 -11.01
N TYR A 344 -1.30 1.99 -11.04
CA TYR A 344 -1.31 0.67 -10.46
C TYR A 344 -0.21 0.54 -9.42
N TYR A 345 -0.56 0.02 -8.25
CA TYR A 345 0.40 -0.50 -7.29
C TYR A 345 0.87 -1.86 -7.78
N LEU A 346 2.19 -2.04 -7.90
CA LEU A 346 2.79 -3.29 -8.30
C LEU A 346 3.13 -4.12 -7.06
N ASN A 347 2.32 -5.15 -6.80
CA ASN A 347 2.46 -6.08 -5.67
C ASN A 347 3.02 -7.42 -6.17
N GLY A 348 4.35 -7.54 -6.20
CA GLY A 348 5.00 -8.68 -6.85
C GLY A 348 4.65 -8.73 -8.34
N GLU A 349 3.88 -9.75 -8.73
CA GLU A 349 3.40 -9.98 -10.11
C GLU A 349 1.97 -9.50 -10.36
N GLN A 350 1.29 -8.99 -9.33
CA GLN A 350 -0.07 -8.45 -9.44
C GLN A 350 -0.04 -6.92 -9.55
N ALA A 351 -1.01 -6.38 -10.27
CA ALA A 351 -1.25 -4.95 -10.35
C ALA A 351 -2.59 -4.62 -9.72
N GLU A 352 -2.57 -3.79 -8.68
CA GLU A 352 -3.76 -3.32 -7.99
C GLU A 352 -4.07 -1.89 -8.45
N TYR A 353 -5.31 -1.67 -8.90
CA TYR A 353 -5.71 -0.35 -9.40
C TYR A 353 -5.84 0.66 -8.25
N VAL A 354 -5.08 1.75 -8.35
CA VAL A 354 -5.05 2.84 -7.35
C VAL A 354 -5.94 4.00 -7.79
N GLY A 355 -6.27 4.10 -9.08
CA GLY A 355 -7.02 5.21 -9.64
C GLY A 355 -6.12 6.19 -10.38
N GLY A 356 -6.43 7.47 -10.23
CA GLY A 356 -5.66 8.56 -10.83
C GLY A 356 -6.36 9.25 -11.99
N THR A 357 -6.00 10.50 -12.21
CA THR A 357 -6.58 11.36 -13.24
C THR A 357 -5.50 12.18 -13.90
N VAL A 358 -5.74 12.60 -15.15
CA VAL A 358 -4.85 13.49 -15.90
C VAL A 358 -5.59 14.75 -16.27
N SER A 359 -5.04 15.89 -15.90
CA SER A 359 -5.44 17.22 -16.38
C SER A 359 -4.18 17.99 -16.72
N ASP A 360 -4.16 18.70 -17.84
CA ASP A 360 -3.07 19.63 -18.19
C ASP A 360 -1.66 19.01 -18.16
N GLY A 361 -1.56 17.72 -18.55
CA GLY A 361 -0.30 16.98 -18.53
C GLY A 361 0.18 16.59 -17.12
N ILE A 362 -0.65 16.74 -16.09
CA ILE A 362 -0.33 16.35 -14.71
C ILE A 362 -1.19 15.15 -14.32
N PHE A 363 -0.54 14.02 -14.05
CA PHE A 363 -1.17 12.88 -13.41
C PHE A 363 -1.31 13.14 -11.92
N THR A 364 -2.49 12.91 -11.35
CA THR A 364 -2.75 13.05 -9.92
C THR A 364 -3.41 11.79 -9.37
N PHE A 365 -2.92 11.25 -8.25
CA PHE A 365 -3.51 10.10 -7.56
C PHE A 365 -3.30 10.19 -6.03
N LYS A 366 -4.07 9.39 -5.27
CA LYS A 366 -4.11 9.46 -3.81
C LYS A 366 -3.82 8.11 -3.14
N PRO A 367 -2.54 7.72 -2.99
CA PRO A 367 -2.21 6.43 -2.43
C PRO A 367 -2.45 6.39 -0.91
N LYS A 368 -2.87 5.22 -0.40
CA LYS A 368 -3.09 4.94 1.03
C LYS A 368 -1.84 4.42 1.76
N HIS A 369 -0.87 3.98 0.99
CA HIS A 369 0.42 3.47 1.46
C HIS A 369 1.50 3.95 0.50
N PHE A 370 2.77 3.72 0.79
CA PHE A 370 3.86 3.94 -0.17
C PHE A 370 4.42 2.62 -0.67
N SER A 371 4.71 2.59 -1.98
CA SER A 371 5.24 1.44 -2.68
C SER A 371 5.73 1.82 -4.08
N THR A 372 5.85 0.84 -4.96
CA THR A 372 6.13 1.03 -6.38
C THR A 372 4.84 1.12 -7.20
N TYR A 373 4.68 2.24 -7.88
CA TYR A 373 3.55 2.56 -8.75
C TYR A 373 4.00 2.66 -10.20
N ALA A 374 3.14 2.24 -11.11
CA ALA A 374 3.29 2.45 -12.54
C ALA A 374 1.99 3.03 -13.11
N VAL A 375 2.12 3.94 -14.07
CA VAL A 375 0.99 4.30 -14.93
C VAL A 375 0.95 3.26 -16.05
N LEU A 376 -0.17 2.53 -16.15
CA LEU A 376 -0.38 1.52 -17.18
C LEU A 376 -1.67 1.85 -17.95
N HIS A 377 -1.71 1.48 -19.22
CA HIS A 377 -2.98 1.32 -19.92
C HIS A 377 -3.60 -0.02 -19.58
N TYR A 378 -4.91 -0.04 -19.41
CA TYR A 378 -5.71 -1.27 -19.36
C TYR A 378 -6.77 -1.22 -20.48
N ASP A 379 -6.48 -1.87 -21.61
CA ASP A 379 -7.38 -1.93 -22.77
C ASP A 379 -8.13 -3.28 -22.82
N LYS A 380 -9.02 -3.49 -21.85
CA LYS A 380 -9.84 -4.71 -21.81
C LYS A 380 -10.91 -4.67 -22.89
N ARG A 381 -10.90 -5.68 -23.75
CA ARG A 381 -11.88 -5.86 -24.84
C ARG A 381 -12.71 -7.11 -24.62
N PHE A 382 -13.97 -7.03 -25.05
CA PHE A 382 -14.92 -8.13 -25.00
C PHE A 382 -15.40 -8.43 -26.42
N VAL A 383 -15.47 -9.72 -26.78
CA VAL A 383 -15.72 -10.16 -28.16
C VAL A 383 -17.13 -9.80 -28.63
N ASP A 384 -18.09 -9.77 -27.70
CA ASP A 384 -19.50 -9.42 -27.91
C ASP A 384 -19.75 -7.91 -27.94
N LEU A 385 -18.71 -7.09 -27.80
CA LEU A 385 -18.77 -5.63 -27.96
C LEU A 385 -18.13 -5.13 -29.24
N SER A 386 -17.60 -5.99 -30.10
CA SER A 386 -16.99 -5.57 -31.35
C SER A 386 -17.99 -4.78 -32.21
N SER A 387 -17.68 -3.50 -32.47
CA SER A 387 -18.56 -2.55 -33.18
C SER A 387 -19.89 -2.24 -32.46
N HIS A 388 -20.02 -2.61 -31.18
CA HIS A 388 -21.18 -2.29 -30.38
C HIS A 388 -21.07 -0.84 -29.87
N TRP A 389 -22.18 -0.09 -29.90
CA TRP A 389 -22.21 1.33 -29.55
C TRP A 389 -21.71 1.63 -28.12
N SER A 390 -21.83 0.66 -27.20
CA SER A 390 -21.37 0.79 -25.82
C SER A 390 -19.90 0.42 -25.61
N GLU A 391 -19.18 -0.06 -26.62
CA GLU A 391 -17.79 -0.50 -26.50
C GLU A 391 -16.89 0.60 -25.88
N PRO A 392 -16.94 1.88 -26.30
CA PRO A 392 -16.09 2.91 -25.72
C PRO A 392 -16.34 3.11 -24.21
N ALA A 393 -17.61 3.13 -23.80
CA ALA A 393 -17.99 3.31 -22.40
C ALA A 393 -17.56 2.10 -21.55
N VAL A 394 -17.78 0.88 -22.05
CA VAL A 394 -17.34 -0.34 -21.33
C VAL A 394 -15.82 -0.40 -21.22
N ARG A 395 -15.07 -0.04 -22.28
CA ARG A 395 -13.60 0.01 -22.24
C ARG A 395 -13.08 1.04 -21.22
N SER A 396 -13.66 2.24 -21.20
CA SER A 396 -13.34 3.30 -20.22
C SER A 396 -13.59 2.83 -18.78
N LEU A 397 -14.77 2.26 -18.51
CA LEU A 397 -15.13 1.79 -17.18
C LEU A 397 -14.33 0.55 -16.75
N ALA A 398 -13.99 -0.34 -17.69
CA ALA A 398 -13.16 -1.51 -17.40
C ALA A 398 -11.72 -1.09 -17.06
N ALA A 399 -11.16 -0.10 -17.76
CA ALA A 399 -9.87 0.50 -17.43
C ALA A 399 -9.82 1.08 -16.01
N LYS A 400 -10.95 1.63 -15.56
CA LYS A 400 -11.13 2.18 -14.21
C LYS A 400 -11.58 1.14 -13.18
N HIS A 401 -11.62 -0.14 -13.55
CA HIS A 401 -12.05 -1.26 -12.71
C HIS A 401 -13.48 -1.10 -12.13
N ILE A 402 -14.31 -0.29 -12.79
CA ILE A 402 -15.71 -0.03 -12.39
C ILE A 402 -16.62 -1.18 -12.87
N VAL A 403 -16.41 -1.65 -14.11
CA VAL A 403 -17.13 -2.79 -14.69
C VAL A 403 -16.19 -3.95 -14.97
N THR A 404 -16.75 -5.16 -14.90
CA THR A 404 -16.09 -6.40 -15.32
C THR A 404 -17.00 -7.15 -16.29
N GLY A 405 -16.39 -8.03 -17.11
CA GLY A 405 -17.13 -8.99 -17.92
C GLY A 405 -17.89 -10.01 -17.05
N VAL A 406 -18.77 -10.76 -17.69
CA VAL A 406 -19.35 -11.97 -17.06
C VAL A 406 -18.36 -13.13 -17.08
N ASP A 407 -17.40 -13.08 -18.00
CA ASP A 407 -16.22 -13.93 -18.05
C ASP A 407 -15.02 -13.13 -18.60
N ALA A 408 -13.93 -13.81 -18.91
CA ALA A 408 -12.70 -13.20 -19.40
C ALA A 408 -12.84 -12.50 -20.77
N THR A 409 -13.84 -12.85 -21.56
CA THR A 409 -14.02 -12.47 -22.97
C THR A 409 -15.39 -11.86 -23.32
N HIS A 410 -16.43 -12.04 -22.49
CA HIS A 410 -17.78 -11.54 -22.75
C HIS A 410 -18.27 -10.53 -21.71
N TYR A 411 -19.06 -9.56 -22.17
CA TYR A 411 -19.67 -8.54 -21.34
C TYR A 411 -21.18 -8.72 -21.13
N GLU A 412 -21.88 -9.37 -22.06
CA GLU A 412 -23.35 -9.48 -22.17
C GLU A 412 -24.06 -8.12 -22.25
N PRO A 413 -23.81 -7.30 -23.30
CA PRO A 413 -24.36 -5.94 -23.40
C PRO A 413 -25.90 -5.86 -23.31
N SER A 414 -26.61 -6.85 -23.85
CA SER A 414 -28.08 -6.87 -23.92
C SER A 414 -28.77 -7.49 -22.70
N ARG A 415 -28.02 -8.02 -21.72
CA ARG A 415 -28.63 -8.62 -20.52
C ARG A 415 -29.16 -7.53 -19.59
N SER A 416 -30.39 -7.70 -19.12
CA SER A 416 -30.94 -6.84 -18.06
C SER A 416 -30.18 -6.99 -16.74
N ILE A 417 -29.81 -5.86 -16.15
CA ILE A 417 -29.05 -5.77 -14.90
C ILE A 417 -29.99 -5.75 -13.69
N THR A 418 -29.57 -6.34 -12.57
CA THR A 418 -30.32 -6.25 -11.31
C THR A 418 -30.06 -4.93 -10.59
N ARG A 419 -30.94 -4.60 -9.63
CA ARG A 419 -30.75 -3.46 -8.73
C ARG A 419 -29.44 -3.54 -7.94
N ALA A 420 -29.06 -4.74 -7.47
CA ALA A 420 -27.79 -4.94 -6.78
C ALA A 420 -26.59 -4.73 -7.71
N GLU A 421 -26.62 -5.30 -8.91
CA GLU A 421 -25.55 -5.13 -9.89
C GLU A 421 -25.38 -3.64 -10.27
N PHE A 422 -26.48 -2.92 -10.51
CA PHE A 422 -26.44 -1.48 -10.80
C PHE A 422 -25.86 -0.67 -9.63
N ALA A 423 -26.30 -0.97 -8.40
CA ALA A 423 -25.76 -0.33 -7.19
C ALA A 423 -24.25 -0.57 -7.06
N THR A 424 -23.78 -1.79 -7.29
CA THR A 424 -22.36 -2.14 -7.24
C THR A 424 -21.54 -1.33 -8.25
N ILE A 425 -21.97 -1.26 -9.51
CA ILE A 425 -21.23 -0.51 -10.53
C ILE A 425 -21.25 0.99 -10.21
N LEU A 426 -22.40 1.54 -9.82
CA LEU A 426 -22.52 2.96 -9.50
C LEU A 426 -21.67 3.34 -8.27
N MET A 427 -21.61 2.49 -7.23
CA MET A 427 -20.79 2.79 -6.05
C MET A 427 -19.30 2.66 -6.34
N ARG A 428 -18.88 1.70 -7.16
CA ARG A 428 -17.49 1.67 -7.68
C ARG A 428 -17.17 2.94 -8.45
N ALA A 429 -18.12 3.43 -9.25
CA ALA A 429 -17.96 4.71 -9.94
C ALA A 429 -17.92 5.89 -8.97
N VAL A 430 -18.63 5.88 -7.84
CA VAL A 430 -18.53 6.96 -6.84
C VAL A 430 -17.17 6.92 -6.12
N ASP A 431 -16.64 5.73 -5.83
CA ASP A 431 -15.36 5.55 -5.13
C ASP A 431 -14.13 5.48 -6.06
N TRP A 432 -14.29 5.66 -7.38
CA TRP A 432 -13.20 5.38 -8.34
C TRP A 432 -11.94 6.23 -8.15
N LYS A 433 -12.06 7.39 -7.47
CA LYS A 433 -10.93 8.26 -7.08
C LYS A 433 -10.36 7.94 -5.70
N GLY A 434 -10.91 6.94 -5.01
CA GLY A 434 -10.61 6.63 -3.60
C GLY A 434 -11.09 7.73 -2.65
N GLU A 435 -12.16 8.43 -3.02
CA GLU A 435 -12.74 9.58 -2.32
C GLU A 435 -14.22 9.36 -1.97
N ALA A 436 -14.68 8.10 -1.90
CA ALA A 436 -16.02 7.81 -1.45
C ALA A 436 -16.33 8.57 -0.16
N PRO A 437 -17.45 9.31 -0.10
CA PRO A 437 -17.87 9.93 1.14
C PRO A 437 -18.09 8.83 2.18
N THR A 438 -17.44 8.97 3.33
CA THR A 438 -17.73 8.10 4.47
C THR A 438 -19.12 8.45 4.96
N ALA A 439 -20.07 7.52 4.82
CA ALA A 439 -21.36 7.65 5.47
C ALA A 439 -21.14 7.78 6.99
N ALA A 440 -21.88 8.68 7.65
CA ALA A 440 -21.82 8.80 9.11
C ALA A 440 -22.17 7.44 9.74
N ALA A 441 -21.37 7.00 10.72
CA ALA A 441 -21.60 5.75 11.44
C ALA A 441 -23.05 5.69 11.95
N GLY A 442 -23.80 4.65 11.55
CA GLY A 442 -25.21 4.45 11.94
C GLY A 442 -26.27 4.85 10.90
N THR A 443 -25.89 5.38 9.72
CA THR A 443 -26.85 5.77 8.66
C THR A 443 -27.14 4.67 7.62
N ALA A 444 -26.41 3.57 7.64
CA ALA A 444 -26.65 2.45 6.74
C ALA A 444 -27.92 1.69 7.15
N GLN A 445 -29.00 1.83 6.38
CA GLN A 445 -30.18 0.99 6.56
C GLN A 445 -29.83 -0.46 6.22
N SER A 446 -29.92 -1.36 7.19
CA SER A 446 -29.84 -2.79 6.94
C SER A 446 -31.13 -3.25 6.27
N PHE A 447 -31.01 -4.02 5.19
CA PHE A 447 -32.14 -4.59 4.47
C PHE A 447 -32.25 -6.07 4.79
N LYS A 448 -33.46 -6.55 5.08
CA LYS A 448 -33.70 -7.95 5.49
C LYS A 448 -33.33 -8.99 4.43
N ASP A 449 -33.27 -8.58 3.17
CA ASP A 449 -33.00 -9.39 1.98
C ASP A 449 -31.57 -9.18 1.43
N VAL A 450 -30.71 -8.51 2.19
CA VAL A 450 -29.29 -8.31 1.85
C VAL A 450 -28.43 -8.95 2.94
N ALA A 451 -28.01 -10.19 2.69
CA ALA A 451 -27.08 -10.89 3.58
C ALA A 451 -25.69 -10.25 3.52
N ALA A 452 -25.02 -10.12 4.67
CA ALA A 452 -23.72 -9.46 4.78
C ALA A 452 -22.60 -10.12 3.95
N SER A 453 -22.73 -11.41 3.61
CA SER A 453 -21.77 -12.15 2.79
C SER A 453 -21.91 -11.90 1.28
N GLN A 454 -22.94 -11.18 0.83
CA GLN A 454 -23.16 -10.91 -0.59
C GLN A 454 -22.20 -9.84 -1.10
N TYR A 455 -21.70 -10.01 -2.33
CA TYR A 455 -20.76 -9.06 -2.95
C TYR A 455 -21.32 -7.63 -3.06
N TYR A 456 -22.66 -7.51 -3.10
CA TYR A 456 -23.37 -6.24 -3.18
C TYR A 456 -23.77 -5.67 -1.82
N ALA A 457 -23.50 -6.36 -0.70
CA ALA A 457 -23.94 -5.90 0.61
C ALA A 457 -23.38 -4.52 0.97
N GLU A 458 -22.07 -4.34 0.85
CA GLU A 458 -21.40 -3.07 1.10
C GLU A 458 -21.82 -1.98 0.09
N PRO A 459 -21.80 -2.21 -1.24
CA PRO A 459 -22.33 -1.23 -2.19
C PRO A 459 -23.77 -0.81 -1.94
N VAL A 460 -24.65 -1.73 -1.57
CA VAL A 460 -26.05 -1.42 -1.25
C VAL A 460 -26.15 -0.59 0.03
N ALA A 461 -25.40 -0.95 1.07
CA ALA A 461 -25.35 -0.20 2.31
C ALA A 461 -24.86 1.24 2.07
N MET A 462 -23.80 1.40 1.28
CA MET A 462 -23.26 2.70 0.89
C MET A 462 -24.25 3.50 0.04
N ALA A 463 -24.83 2.91 -0.99
CA ALA A 463 -25.81 3.58 -1.84
C ALA A 463 -27.04 4.05 -1.03
N SER A 464 -27.46 3.25 -0.05
CA SER A 464 -28.54 3.60 0.89
C SER A 464 -28.15 4.75 1.81
N ALA A 465 -26.99 4.66 2.44
CA ALA A 465 -26.52 5.68 3.37
C ALA A 465 -26.26 7.04 2.70
N LEU A 466 -25.82 7.03 1.43
CA LEU A 466 -25.66 8.24 0.62
C LEU A 466 -26.98 8.75 0.02
N GLY A 467 -28.09 8.04 0.22
CA GLY A 467 -29.41 8.33 -0.32
C GLY A 467 -29.54 8.12 -1.82
N ILE A 468 -28.55 7.50 -2.48
CA ILE A 468 -28.52 7.28 -3.93
C ILE A 468 -29.59 6.27 -4.36
N LEU A 469 -29.68 5.14 -3.65
CA LEU A 469 -30.70 4.12 -3.85
C LEU A 469 -31.42 3.85 -2.53
N SER A 470 -32.71 3.54 -2.60
CA SER A 470 -33.51 3.22 -1.42
C SER A 470 -34.23 1.90 -1.62
N GLY A 471 -34.60 1.25 -0.52
CA GLY A 471 -35.43 0.05 -0.56
C GLY A 471 -36.93 0.34 -0.42
N TYR A 472 -37.71 -0.72 -0.42
CA TYR A 472 -39.17 -0.74 -0.35
C TYR A 472 -39.60 -1.52 0.90
N GLY A 473 -40.23 -0.86 1.86
CA GLY A 473 -40.79 -1.53 3.04
C GLY A 473 -39.77 -2.39 3.82
N GLY A 474 -38.52 -1.90 3.94
CA GLY A 474 -37.43 -2.60 4.63
C GLY A 474 -36.68 -3.66 3.82
N ALA A 475 -36.99 -3.84 2.53
CA ALA A 475 -36.28 -4.72 1.59
C ALA A 475 -35.60 -3.91 0.48
N PHE A 476 -34.41 -4.31 0.02
CA PHE A 476 -33.73 -3.65 -1.11
C PHE A 476 -34.20 -4.15 -2.48
N ARG A 477 -34.66 -5.42 -2.52
CA ARG A 477 -35.00 -6.19 -3.73
C ARG A 477 -33.80 -6.35 -4.67
N PRO A 478 -32.69 -6.97 -4.21
CA PRO A 478 -31.43 -6.97 -4.95
C PRO A 478 -31.47 -7.69 -6.31
N ASN A 479 -32.34 -8.70 -6.45
CA ASN A 479 -32.42 -9.54 -7.65
C ASN A 479 -33.40 -9.02 -8.70
N ASP A 480 -34.20 -8.01 -8.36
CA ASP A 480 -35.15 -7.41 -9.29
C ASP A 480 -34.38 -6.62 -10.35
N LYS A 481 -34.92 -6.57 -11.57
CA LYS A 481 -34.35 -5.74 -12.63
C LYS A 481 -34.60 -4.28 -12.31
N ILE A 482 -33.56 -3.46 -12.42
CA ILE A 482 -33.71 -2.02 -12.23
C ILE A 482 -34.43 -1.42 -13.44
N THR A 483 -35.44 -0.59 -13.18
CA THR A 483 -36.14 0.12 -14.25
C THR A 483 -35.38 1.38 -14.67
N ARG A 484 -35.70 1.90 -15.85
CA ARG A 484 -35.09 3.14 -16.36
C ARG A 484 -35.37 4.34 -15.45
N GLU A 485 -36.57 4.45 -14.88
CA GLU A 485 -36.89 5.55 -13.96
C GLU A 485 -36.18 5.44 -12.60
N GLU A 486 -35.97 4.22 -12.10
CA GLU A 486 -35.15 3.99 -10.89
C GLU A 486 -33.69 4.36 -11.13
N ALA A 487 -33.13 3.96 -12.28
CA ALA A 487 -31.77 4.32 -12.67
C ALA A 487 -31.59 5.83 -12.82
N ALA A 488 -32.56 6.55 -13.41
CA ALA A 488 -32.52 8.01 -13.54
C ALA A 488 -32.40 8.71 -12.18
N VAL A 489 -33.22 8.29 -11.19
CA VAL A 489 -33.15 8.82 -9.83
C VAL A 489 -31.78 8.56 -9.19
N ALA A 490 -31.25 7.35 -9.33
CA ALA A 490 -29.95 7.02 -8.76
C ALA A 490 -28.81 7.85 -9.40
N LEU A 491 -28.79 7.98 -10.73
CA LEU A 491 -27.78 8.75 -11.45
C LEU A 491 -27.80 10.23 -11.05
N VAL A 492 -28.99 10.86 -11.02
CA VAL A 492 -29.14 12.26 -10.62
C VAL A 492 -28.66 12.51 -9.19
N ARG A 493 -28.97 11.59 -8.27
CA ARG A 493 -28.51 11.68 -6.88
C ARG A 493 -27.00 11.45 -6.74
N ALA A 494 -26.42 10.61 -7.59
CA ALA A 494 -24.98 10.35 -7.61
C ALA A 494 -24.18 11.49 -8.27
N ALA A 495 -24.76 12.24 -9.21
CA ALA A 495 -24.09 13.30 -9.98
C ALA A 495 -23.36 14.34 -9.12
N LYS A 496 -23.83 14.60 -7.90
CA LYS A 496 -23.19 15.52 -6.95
C LYS A 496 -21.76 15.10 -6.52
N TYR A 497 -21.44 13.81 -6.59
CA TYR A 497 -20.12 13.27 -6.26
C TYR A 497 -19.12 13.35 -7.43
N PHE A 498 -19.58 13.77 -8.60
CA PHE A 498 -18.75 13.90 -9.81
C PHE A 498 -18.50 15.35 -10.20
N SER A 499 -18.80 16.31 -9.32
CA SER A 499 -18.73 17.74 -9.59
C SER A 499 -19.55 18.18 -10.82
N LEU A 500 -20.58 17.40 -11.18
CA LEU A 500 -21.60 17.77 -12.17
C LEU A 500 -22.64 18.74 -11.60
N SER A 501 -22.45 19.16 -10.34
CA SER A 501 -23.24 20.16 -9.64
C SER A 501 -22.98 21.55 -10.22
N GLY A 502 -23.82 22.00 -11.16
CA GLY A 502 -23.84 23.40 -11.60
C GLY A 502 -23.31 23.68 -13.00
N GLY A 503 -22.99 22.67 -13.80
CA GLY A 503 -22.66 22.83 -15.21
C GLY A 503 -23.91 23.06 -16.06
N SER A 504 -24.20 24.32 -16.38
CA SER A 504 -25.01 24.69 -17.55
C SER A 504 -24.29 24.15 -18.80
N GLY A 505 -24.69 22.98 -19.28
CA GLY A 505 -24.07 22.28 -20.40
C GLY A 505 -25.14 21.73 -21.32
N ALA A 506 -25.65 22.62 -22.17
CA ALA A 506 -26.86 22.53 -22.99
C ALA A 506 -28.16 22.61 -22.20
N SER A 507 -28.88 23.73 -22.36
CA SER A 507 -30.34 23.70 -22.38
C SER A 507 -30.78 22.76 -23.50
N ALA A 508 -30.71 21.45 -23.30
CA ALA A 508 -31.63 20.56 -23.96
C ALA A 508 -33.00 21.04 -23.51
N GLY A 509 -33.75 21.69 -24.42
CA GLY A 509 -35.09 22.17 -24.12
C GLY A 509 -35.89 21.04 -23.46
N LYS A 510 -36.74 21.38 -22.49
CA LYS A 510 -37.54 20.42 -21.71
C LYS A 510 -38.02 19.27 -22.61
N THR A 511 -37.38 18.11 -22.50
CA THR A 511 -37.75 16.94 -23.28
C THR A 511 -39.06 16.44 -22.72
N VAL A 512 -40.16 16.68 -23.44
CA VAL A 512 -41.45 16.09 -23.11
C VAL A 512 -41.54 14.75 -23.84
N PHE A 513 -41.53 13.66 -23.09
CA PHE A 513 -41.68 12.32 -23.65
C PHE A 513 -43.15 12.03 -23.95
N ALA A 514 -43.42 11.26 -25.00
CA ALA A 514 -44.77 10.87 -25.39
C ALA A 514 -45.47 9.97 -24.35
N ASP A 515 -44.69 9.30 -23.51
CA ASP A 515 -45.09 8.45 -22.38
C ASP A 515 -44.83 9.12 -21.02
N GLN A 516 -44.85 10.46 -20.97
CA GLN A 516 -44.65 11.21 -19.72
C GLN A 516 -45.61 10.78 -18.60
N ALA A 517 -46.84 10.39 -18.95
CA ALA A 517 -47.85 9.92 -18.00
C ALA A 517 -47.54 8.54 -17.39
N ASP A 518 -46.66 7.75 -18.03
CA ASP A 518 -46.22 6.44 -17.53
C ASP A 518 -45.06 6.58 -16.53
N ILE A 519 -44.45 7.78 -16.42
CA ILE A 519 -43.35 8.06 -15.49
C ILE A 519 -43.94 8.28 -14.11
N SER A 520 -43.44 7.57 -13.12
CA SER A 520 -43.88 7.73 -11.74
C SER A 520 -43.66 9.16 -11.25
N ALA A 521 -44.60 9.69 -10.45
CA ALA A 521 -44.52 11.05 -9.91
C ALA A 521 -43.22 11.32 -9.13
N TRP A 522 -42.70 10.31 -8.41
CA TRP A 522 -41.45 10.41 -7.66
C TRP A 522 -40.19 10.45 -8.55
N ALA A 523 -40.28 9.97 -9.80
CA ALA A 523 -39.16 9.90 -10.73
C ALA A 523 -39.15 11.06 -11.73
N THR A 524 -40.29 11.73 -11.93
CA THR A 524 -40.48 12.75 -12.97
C THR A 524 -39.35 13.79 -13.01
N ALA A 525 -39.03 14.42 -11.87
CA ALA A 525 -37.99 15.44 -11.81
C ALA A 525 -36.59 14.88 -12.14
N ALA A 526 -36.29 13.66 -11.70
CA ALA A 526 -35.00 13.04 -11.98
C ALA A 526 -34.88 12.59 -13.44
N VAL A 527 -35.97 12.13 -14.07
CA VAL A 527 -35.97 11.80 -15.51
C VAL A 527 -35.72 13.06 -16.34
N GLU A 528 -36.41 14.16 -16.03
CA GLU A 528 -36.18 15.45 -16.67
C GLU A 528 -34.73 15.92 -16.51
N GLN A 529 -34.19 15.84 -15.29
CA GLN A 529 -32.81 16.24 -15.00
C GLN A 529 -31.78 15.32 -15.70
N ALA A 530 -31.95 14.00 -15.62
CA ALA A 530 -31.06 13.04 -16.27
C ALA A 530 -31.04 13.22 -17.79
N SER A 531 -32.18 13.54 -18.41
CA SER A 531 -32.25 13.86 -19.84
C SER A 531 -31.58 15.19 -20.16
N THR A 532 -31.82 16.23 -19.36
CA THR A 532 -31.24 17.57 -19.57
C THR A 532 -29.72 17.55 -19.43
N GLN A 533 -29.20 16.78 -18.48
CA GLN A 533 -27.76 16.60 -18.26
C GLN A 533 -27.11 15.60 -19.24
N GLY A 534 -27.89 14.99 -20.14
CA GLY A 534 -27.41 14.00 -21.11
C GLY A 534 -26.99 12.66 -20.48
N LEU A 535 -27.26 12.42 -19.19
CA LEU A 535 -26.94 11.17 -18.50
C LEU A 535 -27.73 10.00 -19.09
N MET A 536 -29.00 10.25 -19.42
CA MET A 536 -29.90 9.29 -20.06
C MET A 536 -30.56 9.91 -21.29
N GLN A 537 -30.82 9.08 -22.30
CA GLN A 537 -31.53 9.48 -23.51
C GLN A 537 -32.80 8.63 -23.66
N GLY A 538 -33.83 9.22 -24.29
CA GLY A 538 -35.04 8.48 -24.67
C GLY A 538 -34.81 7.60 -25.91
N ASP A 539 -35.77 6.72 -26.16
CA ASP A 539 -35.87 5.94 -27.39
C ASP A 539 -36.85 6.66 -28.34
N GLY A 540 -36.28 7.44 -29.27
CA GLY A 540 -37.04 8.35 -30.11
C GLY A 540 -37.81 9.39 -29.28
N LYS A 541 -39.14 9.28 -29.25
CA LYS A 541 -40.03 10.18 -28.50
C LYS A 541 -40.45 9.65 -27.12
N ARG A 542 -40.02 8.43 -26.74
CA ARG A 542 -40.45 7.77 -25.50
C ARG A 542 -39.29 7.64 -24.50
N PHE A 543 -39.59 7.68 -23.21
CA PHE A 543 -38.61 7.40 -22.16
C PHE A 543 -38.57 5.92 -21.78
N ASN A 544 -39.72 5.23 -21.86
CA ASN A 544 -39.97 3.86 -21.44
C ASN A 544 -39.61 3.62 -19.95
N PRO A 545 -40.26 4.29 -18.99
CA PRO A 545 -39.85 4.32 -17.58
C PRO A 545 -39.75 2.95 -16.91
N ASN A 546 -40.66 2.04 -17.26
CA ASN A 546 -40.76 0.70 -16.66
C ASN A 546 -39.88 -0.36 -17.33
N ASN A 547 -39.22 -0.03 -18.44
CA ASN A 547 -38.35 -1.00 -19.11
C ASN A 547 -37.13 -1.30 -18.23
N PRO A 548 -36.70 -2.58 -18.14
CA PRO A 548 -35.43 -2.94 -17.51
C PRO A 548 -34.24 -2.29 -18.20
N VAL A 549 -33.27 -1.83 -17.41
CA VAL A 549 -31.96 -1.37 -17.93
C VAL A 549 -31.11 -2.59 -18.30
N VAL A 550 -30.42 -2.52 -19.45
CA VAL A 550 -29.42 -3.52 -19.84
C VAL A 550 -27.99 -3.10 -19.49
N ARG A 551 -27.05 -4.06 -19.44
CA ARG A 551 -25.66 -3.80 -19.03
C ARG A 551 -24.96 -2.72 -19.86
N ALA A 552 -25.17 -2.72 -21.18
CA ALA A 552 -24.63 -1.69 -22.08
C ALA A 552 -25.14 -0.29 -21.75
N GLU A 553 -26.44 -0.16 -21.43
CA GLU A 553 -27.06 1.09 -21.03
C GLU A 553 -26.51 1.57 -19.68
N ALA A 554 -26.40 0.67 -18.70
CA ALA A 554 -25.83 1.00 -17.39
C ALA A 554 -24.39 1.51 -17.51
N ALA A 555 -23.55 0.85 -18.32
CA ALA A 555 -22.20 1.30 -18.59
C ALA A 555 -22.16 2.69 -19.22
N ALA A 556 -22.97 2.94 -20.25
CA ALA A 556 -23.00 4.23 -20.92
C ALA A 556 -23.49 5.37 -20.01
N MET A 557 -24.49 5.12 -19.16
CA MET A 557 -24.98 6.11 -18.19
C MET A 557 -23.94 6.45 -17.12
N ILE A 558 -23.22 5.44 -16.63
CA ILE A 558 -22.21 5.61 -15.58
C ILE A 558 -20.93 6.25 -16.13
N ASP A 559 -20.53 5.92 -17.36
CA ASP A 559 -19.38 6.58 -18.00
C ASP A 559 -19.64 8.08 -18.20
N ARG A 560 -20.88 8.48 -18.52
CA ARG A 560 -21.28 9.90 -18.61
C ARG A 560 -21.29 10.63 -17.27
N LEU A 561 -21.36 9.92 -16.14
CA LEU A 561 -21.19 10.56 -14.83
C LEU A 561 -19.73 10.92 -14.57
N LEU A 562 -18.78 10.20 -15.16
CA LEU A 562 -17.36 10.48 -14.91
C LEU A 562 -16.98 11.81 -15.55
N PRO A 563 -16.25 12.68 -14.83
CA PRO A 563 -15.84 13.97 -15.37
C PRO A 563 -14.98 13.74 -16.62
N VAL A 564 -15.37 14.39 -17.72
CA VAL A 564 -14.52 14.46 -18.91
C VAL A 564 -13.30 15.27 -18.52
N ALA A 565 -12.11 14.69 -18.61
CA ALA A 565 -10.87 15.43 -18.40
C ALA A 565 -10.79 16.54 -19.46
N THR A 566 -11.12 17.77 -19.07
CA THR A 566 -11.07 18.95 -19.95
C THR A 566 -9.64 19.18 -20.43
N ASN A 567 -9.52 19.67 -21.66
CA ASN A 567 -8.26 19.88 -22.36
C ASN A 567 -7.46 21.06 -21.85
#